data_AF-A0A2M7BLU4-F1
#
_entry.id   AF-A0A2M7BLU4-F1
#
_cell.length_a   1.000
_cell.length_b   1.000
_cell.length_c   1.000
_cell.angle_alpha   90.00
_cell.angle_beta   90.00
_cell.angle_gamma   90.00
#
_symmetry.space_group_name_H-M   'P 1'
#
loop_
_entity.id
_entity.type
_entity.pdbx_description
1 polymer ?
#
loop_
_entity_poly.entity_id
_entity_poly.type
_entity_poly.pdbx_seq_one_letter_code
_entity_poly.pdbx_strand_id
1 'polypeptide(L)'
;MKKVLILSVGGSSELVINAVNAAKADHVYFFCSSGPKGSAATIDGPGDPCADLRKSTCPQCGKEHYIGHTKGKAIATRAALDRSRYTVVTVEDPDDLNECHNTLLALTKRVEEEQGADCRVVANYTGGTKTMSVAMALVGLITERWDLSVSVGPRIDLIKVTAGDVPISIQKWQILCEARLDGVRTSIRDFDYACAMFTLTDLLAHPLPKPFRDRLIQARQLCQAFDLWDKFDHTVALTLLTPYGARFSVYLLPLKGILEKTKKWSGYERVGDLINNAERKAHRGYYDDAVARLYRAMELLAQTRMERKFGYHSESLTLKDLPEHLRAAYGDRVRDEGRLIFGLRDDYELLARHDDPVGILFEKNRRKILDALKRRNEGIGAHGLTPLGEEDYRYVHGVLTAFLDNAAQDGGIEFRIAQLPREGIV
;
A
#
# COMPACT_ATOMS: atom_id res chain seq x y z
N MET A 1 -18.09 17.62 -21.08
CA MET A 1 -17.23 16.42 -21.09
C MET A 1 -17.84 15.44 -22.09
N LYS A 2 -17.10 15.05 -23.13
CA LYS A 2 -17.61 14.08 -24.14
C LYS A 2 -17.83 12.72 -23.49
N LYS A 3 -18.90 12.03 -23.85
CA LYS A 3 -19.25 10.70 -23.37
C LYS A 3 -19.06 9.69 -24.49
N VAL A 4 -18.25 8.67 -24.23
CA VAL A 4 -17.95 7.58 -25.16
C VAL A 4 -18.51 6.29 -24.60
N LEU A 5 -19.12 5.48 -25.46
CA LEU A 5 -19.59 4.14 -25.13
C LEU A 5 -18.79 3.11 -25.92
N ILE A 6 -18.24 2.12 -25.24
CA ILE A 6 -17.62 0.94 -25.86
C ILE A 6 -18.53 -0.25 -25.55
N LEU A 7 -18.95 -0.99 -26.57
CA LEU A 7 -19.91 -2.08 -26.44
C LEU A 7 -19.37 -3.34 -27.11
N SER A 8 -19.30 -4.44 -26.37
CA SER A 8 -19.10 -5.75 -27.00
C SER A 8 -20.39 -6.19 -27.69
N VAL A 9 -20.30 -6.68 -28.93
CA VAL A 9 -21.45 -7.04 -29.76
C VAL A 9 -21.43 -8.54 -30.05
N GLY A 10 -22.55 -9.21 -29.78
CA GLY A 10 -22.76 -10.64 -30.04
C GLY A 10 -24.15 -10.88 -30.61
N GLY A 11 -24.69 -12.09 -30.45
CA GLY A 11 -25.96 -12.48 -31.05
C GLY A 11 -27.23 -11.95 -30.36
N SER A 12 -27.18 -10.81 -29.67
CA SER A 12 -28.32 -10.20 -28.97
C SER A 12 -28.36 -8.69 -29.24
N SER A 13 -28.83 -8.31 -30.43
CA SER A 13 -28.85 -6.91 -30.88
C SER A 13 -29.70 -5.99 -29.98
N GLU A 14 -30.74 -6.52 -29.35
CA GLU A 14 -31.69 -5.73 -28.55
C GLU A 14 -31.04 -5.12 -27.30
N LEU A 15 -30.26 -5.92 -26.56
CA LEU A 15 -29.50 -5.46 -25.40
C LEU A 15 -28.49 -4.36 -25.77
N VAL A 16 -27.85 -4.51 -26.95
CA VAL A 16 -26.90 -3.53 -27.46
C VAL A 16 -27.61 -2.21 -27.81
N ILE A 17 -28.77 -2.28 -28.48
CA ILE A 17 -29.57 -1.09 -28.82
C ILE A 17 -30.04 -0.37 -27.54
N ASN A 18 -30.52 -1.11 -26.54
CA ASN A 18 -30.95 -0.53 -25.27
C ASN A 18 -29.80 0.17 -24.54
N ALA A 19 -28.61 -0.45 -24.53
CA ALA A 19 -27.41 0.16 -23.97
C ALA A 19 -27.00 1.45 -24.71
N VAL A 20 -27.04 1.46 -26.05
CA VAL A 20 -26.77 2.67 -26.86
C VAL A 20 -27.75 3.79 -26.52
N ASN A 21 -29.05 3.49 -26.52
CA ASN A 21 -30.11 4.47 -26.27
C ASN A 21 -30.04 5.06 -24.86
N ALA A 22 -29.77 4.21 -23.86
CA ALA A 22 -29.65 4.63 -22.46
C ALA A 22 -28.37 5.43 -22.20
N ALA A 23 -27.26 5.08 -22.86
CA ALA A 23 -25.98 5.76 -22.66
C ALA A 23 -25.99 7.21 -23.15
N LYS A 24 -26.75 7.53 -24.21
CA LYS A 24 -26.74 8.87 -24.85
C LYS A 24 -25.31 9.37 -25.10
N ALA A 25 -24.45 8.48 -25.60
CA ALA A 25 -23.05 8.79 -25.85
C ALA A 25 -22.89 9.68 -27.10
N ASP A 26 -21.87 10.53 -27.11
CA ASP A 26 -21.50 11.33 -28.27
C ASP A 26 -20.97 10.42 -29.39
N HIS A 27 -20.19 9.39 -29.01
CA HIS A 27 -19.62 8.40 -29.92
C HIS A 27 -19.70 6.97 -29.36
N VAL A 28 -19.91 5.98 -30.24
CA VAL A 28 -20.02 4.56 -29.89
C VAL A 28 -18.95 3.73 -30.59
N TYR A 29 -18.14 2.98 -29.84
CA TYR A 29 -17.25 1.96 -30.39
C TYR A 29 -17.89 0.58 -30.23
N PHE A 30 -18.16 -0.08 -31.34
CA PHE A 30 -18.65 -1.46 -31.35
C PHE A 30 -17.47 -2.41 -31.44
N PHE A 31 -17.25 -3.20 -30.39
CA PHE A 31 -16.25 -4.25 -30.32
C PHE A 31 -16.89 -5.59 -30.71
N CYS A 32 -16.51 -6.16 -31.86
CA CYS A 32 -17.20 -7.29 -32.49
C CYS A 32 -16.24 -8.28 -33.14
N SER A 33 -16.72 -9.48 -33.47
CA SER A 33 -15.95 -10.41 -34.31
C SER A 33 -16.12 -10.11 -35.80
N SER A 34 -15.06 -10.30 -36.55
CA SER A 34 -15.02 -10.20 -38.01
C SER A 34 -15.40 -11.53 -38.69
N GLY A 35 -15.39 -11.54 -40.02
CA GLY A 35 -15.66 -12.73 -40.83
C GLY A 35 -17.15 -13.05 -41.04
N PRO A 36 -17.46 -14.09 -41.84
CA PRO A 36 -18.84 -14.39 -42.28
C PRO A 36 -19.80 -14.78 -41.16
N LYS A 37 -19.28 -15.30 -40.05
CA LYS A 37 -20.05 -15.64 -38.84
C LYS A 37 -19.86 -14.61 -37.71
N GLY A 38 -19.12 -13.54 -37.99
CA GLY A 38 -18.82 -12.49 -37.03
C GLY A 38 -20.01 -11.59 -36.75
N SER A 39 -19.99 -10.91 -35.60
CA SER A 39 -21.05 -9.96 -35.23
C SER A 39 -20.93 -8.60 -35.93
N ALA A 40 -19.84 -8.31 -36.64
CA ALA A 40 -19.64 -7.03 -37.33
C ALA A 40 -20.80 -6.66 -38.27
N ALA A 41 -21.31 -7.62 -39.05
CA ALA A 41 -22.41 -7.39 -39.99
C ALA A 41 -23.72 -6.96 -39.30
N THR A 42 -23.89 -7.27 -38.01
CA THR A 42 -25.09 -6.87 -37.25
C THR A 42 -25.14 -5.37 -36.95
N ILE A 43 -24.01 -4.67 -37.06
CA ILE A 43 -23.87 -3.25 -36.70
C ILE A 43 -24.49 -2.35 -37.77
N ASP A 44 -24.06 -2.50 -39.01
CA ASP A 44 -24.43 -1.64 -40.14
C ASP A 44 -24.64 -2.40 -41.47
N GLY A 45 -24.69 -3.74 -41.42
CA GLY A 45 -24.86 -4.58 -42.60
C GLY A 45 -26.20 -4.37 -43.31
N PRO A 46 -26.25 -4.63 -44.64
CA PRO A 46 -27.47 -4.45 -45.42
C PRO A 46 -28.55 -5.49 -45.06
N GLY A 47 -29.80 -5.17 -45.41
CA GLY A 47 -30.92 -6.11 -45.26
C GLY A 47 -31.44 -6.20 -43.82
N ASP A 48 -31.43 -7.41 -43.26
CA ASP A 48 -31.95 -7.74 -41.93
C ASP A 48 -30.92 -8.58 -41.13
N PRO A 49 -29.71 -8.04 -40.87
CA PRO A 49 -28.59 -8.81 -40.29
C PRO A 49 -28.80 -9.18 -38.82
N CYS A 50 -29.78 -8.58 -38.13
CA CYS A 50 -30.16 -8.91 -36.76
C CYS A 50 -31.36 -9.86 -36.68
N ALA A 51 -31.80 -10.46 -37.79
CA ALA A 51 -32.86 -11.46 -37.77
C ALA A 51 -32.42 -12.74 -37.01
N ASP A 52 -33.32 -13.31 -36.22
CA ASP A 52 -33.10 -14.61 -35.57
C ASP A 52 -33.88 -15.70 -36.33
N LEU A 53 -33.16 -16.42 -37.18
CA LEU A 53 -33.72 -17.50 -38.01
C LEU A 53 -33.70 -18.87 -37.32
N ARG A 54 -33.25 -18.95 -36.06
CA ARG A 54 -33.23 -20.21 -35.31
C ARG A 54 -34.65 -20.67 -35.02
N LYS A 55 -34.87 -21.98 -35.12
CA LYS A 55 -36.17 -22.61 -34.87
C LYS A 55 -36.10 -23.52 -33.65
N SER A 56 -37.18 -23.58 -32.89
CA SER A 56 -37.42 -24.56 -31.82
C SER A 56 -38.63 -25.40 -32.16
N THR A 57 -38.58 -26.67 -31.79
CA THR A 57 -39.72 -27.58 -31.94
C THR A 57 -40.55 -27.53 -30.67
N CYS A 58 -41.86 -27.27 -30.80
CA CYS A 58 -42.77 -27.31 -29.66
C CYS A 58 -42.84 -28.75 -29.11
N PRO A 59 -42.50 -29.00 -27.83
CA PRO A 59 -42.51 -30.35 -27.27
C PRO A 59 -43.92 -30.95 -27.13
N GLN A 60 -44.97 -30.13 -27.18
CA GLN A 60 -46.36 -30.60 -27.11
C GLN A 60 -46.97 -30.94 -28.47
N CYS A 61 -46.67 -30.18 -29.53
CA CYS A 61 -47.34 -30.33 -30.82
C CYS A 61 -46.40 -30.64 -31.99
N GLY A 62 -45.09 -30.73 -31.76
CA GLY A 62 -44.09 -31.05 -32.77
C GLY A 62 -43.89 -29.97 -33.85
N LYS A 63 -44.58 -28.82 -33.77
CA LYS A 63 -44.43 -27.73 -34.75
C LYS A 63 -43.16 -26.93 -34.50
N GLU A 64 -42.40 -26.70 -35.58
CA GLU A 64 -41.31 -25.74 -35.59
C GLU A 64 -41.85 -24.31 -35.52
N HIS A 65 -41.26 -23.50 -34.67
CA HIS A 65 -41.48 -22.06 -34.63
C HIS A 65 -40.14 -21.33 -34.54
N TYR A 66 -40.08 -20.10 -35.02
CA TYR A 66 -38.89 -19.27 -34.86
C TYR A 66 -38.78 -18.82 -33.40
N ILE A 67 -37.55 -18.85 -32.87
CA ILE A 67 -37.27 -18.47 -31.49
C ILE A 67 -37.29 -16.94 -31.34
N GLY A 68 -36.98 -16.20 -32.42
CA GLY A 68 -36.98 -14.75 -32.42
C GLY A 68 -37.59 -14.14 -33.67
N HIS A 69 -37.38 -12.84 -33.86
CA HIS A 69 -37.92 -12.11 -34.99
C HIS A 69 -37.18 -12.45 -36.29
N THR A 70 -37.92 -12.91 -37.30
CA THR A 70 -37.38 -13.26 -38.62
C THR A 70 -36.96 -12.07 -39.47
N LYS A 71 -37.14 -10.84 -38.95
CA LYS A 71 -36.66 -9.58 -39.53
C LYS A 71 -36.01 -8.76 -38.43
N GLY A 72 -34.90 -8.11 -38.76
CA GLY A 72 -34.13 -7.32 -37.80
C GLY A 72 -33.11 -6.46 -38.52
N LYS A 73 -33.40 -5.16 -38.67
CA LYS A 73 -32.45 -4.18 -39.20
C LYS A 73 -31.19 -4.09 -38.33
N ALA A 74 -30.12 -3.61 -38.94
CA ALA A 74 -28.84 -3.41 -38.28
C ALA A 74 -28.96 -2.50 -37.04
N ILE A 75 -28.08 -2.71 -36.06
CA ILE A 75 -28.07 -2.01 -34.77
C ILE A 75 -28.02 -0.50 -34.96
N ALA A 76 -27.13 0.00 -35.83
CA ALA A 76 -26.99 1.44 -36.09
C ALA A 76 -28.30 2.06 -36.63
N THR A 77 -29.00 1.37 -37.52
CA THR A 77 -30.31 1.82 -38.04
C THR A 77 -31.37 1.85 -36.95
N ARG A 78 -31.47 0.79 -36.14
CA ARG A 78 -32.48 0.68 -35.07
C ARG A 78 -32.23 1.64 -33.91
N ALA A 79 -30.97 1.97 -33.64
CA ALA A 79 -30.56 2.94 -32.63
C ALA A 79 -30.46 4.38 -33.18
N ALA A 80 -30.83 4.61 -34.44
CA ALA A 80 -30.75 5.90 -35.13
C ALA A 80 -29.36 6.57 -35.03
N LEU A 81 -28.30 5.77 -35.17
CA LEU A 81 -26.91 6.25 -35.18
C LEU A 81 -26.48 6.65 -36.59
N ASP A 82 -26.00 7.88 -36.72
CA ASP A 82 -25.30 8.34 -37.92
C ASP A 82 -23.90 7.71 -38.03
N ARG A 83 -23.38 7.56 -39.26
CA ARG A 83 -22.06 6.96 -39.51
C ARG A 83 -20.91 7.69 -38.81
N SER A 84 -21.02 9.00 -38.61
CA SER A 84 -20.03 9.80 -37.89
C SER A 84 -19.99 9.54 -36.38
N ARG A 85 -21.03 8.89 -35.83
CA ARG A 85 -21.21 8.69 -34.38
C ARG A 85 -20.81 7.31 -33.89
N TYR A 86 -20.26 6.45 -34.76
CA TYR A 86 -19.76 5.16 -34.33
C TYR A 86 -18.55 4.67 -35.11
N THR A 87 -17.81 3.76 -34.48
CA THR A 87 -16.65 3.09 -35.05
C THR A 87 -16.75 1.60 -34.77
N VAL A 88 -16.46 0.78 -35.77
CA VAL A 88 -16.43 -0.67 -35.64
C VAL A 88 -14.99 -1.12 -35.38
N VAL A 89 -14.79 -1.88 -34.31
CA VAL A 89 -13.50 -2.43 -33.89
C VAL A 89 -13.64 -3.94 -33.88
N THR A 90 -12.86 -4.62 -34.72
CA THR A 90 -13.01 -6.06 -34.95
C THR A 90 -11.86 -6.88 -34.41
N VAL A 91 -12.17 -8.11 -34.00
CA VAL A 91 -11.21 -9.20 -33.78
C VAL A 91 -11.47 -10.35 -34.77
N GLU A 92 -10.45 -11.11 -35.11
CA GLU A 92 -10.54 -12.30 -35.95
C GLU A 92 -11.04 -13.49 -35.13
N ASP A 93 -10.41 -13.79 -34.00
CA ASP A 93 -10.84 -14.85 -33.10
C ASP A 93 -11.45 -14.27 -31.80
N PRO A 94 -12.79 -14.21 -31.67
CA PRO A 94 -13.43 -13.71 -30.46
C PRO A 94 -13.29 -14.62 -29.23
N ASP A 95 -12.70 -15.81 -29.38
CA ASP A 95 -12.39 -16.72 -28.27
C ASP A 95 -10.90 -16.63 -27.86
N ASP A 96 -10.06 -15.87 -28.58
CA ASP A 96 -8.70 -15.51 -28.15
C ASP A 96 -8.74 -14.32 -27.18
N LEU A 97 -8.46 -14.60 -25.91
CA LEU A 97 -8.43 -13.59 -24.85
C LEU A 97 -7.33 -12.54 -25.06
N ASN A 98 -6.16 -12.93 -25.56
CA ASN A 98 -5.03 -12.02 -25.77
C ASN A 98 -5.31 -11.08 -26.93
N GLU A 99 -5.86 -11.59 -28.03
CA GLU A 99 -6.28 -10.75 -29.16
C GLU A 99 -7.32 -9.72 -28.73
N CYS A 100 -8.35 -10.17 -28.01
CA CYS A 100 -9.39 -9.31 -27.48
C CYS A 100 -8.82 -8.23 -26.54
N HIS A 101 -7.96 -8.64 -25.61
CA HIS A 101 -7.32 -7.75 -24.64
C HIS A 101 -6.42 -6.70 -25.33
N ASN A 102 -5.56 -7.12 -26.26
CA ASN A 102 -4.63 -6.23 -26.96
C ASN A 102 -5.37 -5.23 -27.85
N THR A 103 -6.43 -5.67 -28.51
CA THR A 103 -7.29 -4.79 -29.32
C THR A 103 -7.98 -3.73 -28.46
N LEU A 104 -8.50 -4.12 -27.29
CA LEU A 104 -9.13 -3.19 -26.35
C LEU A 104 -8.10 -2.24 -25.72
N LEU A 105 -6.89 -2.69 -25.41
CA LEU A 105 -5.81 -1.82 -24.96
C LEU A 105 -5.40 -0.80 -26.03
N ALA A 106 -5.25 -1.22 -27.29
CA ALA A 106 -4.99 -0.29 -28.38
C ALA A 106 -6.13 0.73 -28.53
N LEU A 107 -7.38 0.29 -28.32
CA LEU A 107 -8.55 1.16 -28.35
C LEU A 107 -8.51 2.24 -27.26
N THR A 108 -7.95 1.98 -26.08
CA THR A 108 -7.81 3.02 -25.03
C THR A 108 -7.10 4.28 -25.53
N LYS A 109 -5.98 4.10 -26.23
CA LYS A 109 -5.16 5.20 -26.79
C LYS A 109 -5.90 5.90 -27.92
N ARG A 110 -6.50 5.11 -28.82
CA ARG A 110 -7.27 5.63 -29.95
C ARG A 110 -8.45 6.49 -29.50
N VAL A 111 -9.17 6.09 -28.45
CA VAL A 111 -10.27 6.86 -27.89
C VAL A 111 -9.77 8.20 -27.35
N GLU A 112 -8.64 8.22 -26.66
CA GLU A 112 -8.02 9.46 -26.15
C GLU A 112 -7.61 10.40 -27.29
N GLU A 113 -7.02 9.86 -28.37
CA GLU A 113 -6.61 10.64 -29.56
C GLU A 113 -7.82 11.21 -30.32
N GLU A 114 -8.86 10.40 -30.57
CA GLU A 114 -10.01 10.78 -31.38
C GLU A 114 -11.05 11.61 -30.61
N GLN A 115 -11.23 11.34 -29.32
CA GLN A 115 -12.30 11.93 -28.50
C GLN A 115 -11.78 12.93 -27.46
N GLY A 116 -10.46 13.02 -27.28
CA GLY A 116 -9.79 13.90 -26.32
C GLY A 116 -9.56 13.24 -24.95
N ALA A 117 -8.52 13.70 -24.25
CA ALA A 117 -8.10 13.15 -22.97
C ALA A 117 -9.16 13.23 -21.87
N ASP A 118 -9.99 14.28 -21.87
CA ASP A 118 -11.03 14.49 -20.87
C ASP A 118 -12.34 13.72 -21.18
N CYS A 119 -12.36 12.82 -22.16
CA CYS A 119 -13.58 12.06 -22.44
C CYS A 119 -13.87 11.04 -21.33
N ARG A 120 -15.17 10.85 -21.02
CA ARG A 120 -15.62 9.81 -20.10
C ARG A 120 -16.03 8.59 -20.91
N VAL A 121 -15.38 7.46 -20.64
CA VAL A 121 -15.64 6.21 -21.33
C VAL A 121 -16.50 5.30 -20.45
N VAL A 122 -17.54 4.70 -21.02
CA VAL A 122 -18.30 3.62 -20.41
C VAL A 122 -18.11 2.37 -21.26
N ALA A 123 -17.48 1.34 -20.71
CA ALA A 123 -17.35 0.03 -21.32
C ALA A 123 -18.51 -0.87 -20.85
N ASN A 124 -19.32 -1.33 -21.79
CA ASN A 124 -20.47 -2.16 -21.55
C ASN A 124 -20.26 -3.56 -22.15
N TYR A 125 -20.08 -4.54 -21.28
CA TYR A 125 -19.68 -5.90 -21.65
C TYR A 125 -20.85 -6.88 -21.79
N THR A 126 -22.06 -6.36 -22.05
CA THR A 126 -23.32 -7.13 -22.10
C THR A 126 -23.39 -8.08 -23.30
N GLY A 127 -22.86 -7.67 -24.45
CA GLY A 127 -22.83 -8.48 -25.67
C GLY A 127 -21.49 -9.17 -25.88
N GLY A 128 -21.32 -9.80 -27.04
CA GLY A 128 -20.09 -10.52 -27.40
C GLY A 128 -20.04 -11.96 -26.88
N THR A 129 -18.91 -12.62 -27.13
CA THR A 129 -18.59 -13.92 -26.51
C THR A 129 -18.22 -13.70 -25.04
N LYS A 130 -18.17 -14.80 -24.27
CA LYS A 130 -17.70 -14.75 -22.87
C LYS A 130 -16.29 -14.17 -22.79
N THR A 131 -15.41 -14.56 -23.71
CA THR A 131 -14.03 -14.10 -23.77
C THR A 131 -13.95 -12.59 -24.02
N MET A 132 -14.73 -12.06 -24.98
CA MET A 132 -14.80 -10.62 -25.23
C MET A 132 -15.28 -9.84 -24.00
N SER A 133 -16.32 -10.32 -23.30
CA SER A 133 -16.82 -9.68 -22.09
C SER A 133 -15.77 -9.67 -20.97
N VAL A 134 -15.04 -10.79 -20.79
CA VAL A 134 -13.93 -10.89 -19.82
C VAL A 134 -12.81 -9.93 -20.17
N ALA A 135 -12.36 -9.88 -21.43
CA ALA A 135 -11.34 -8.95 -21.89
C ALA A 135 -11.72 -7.49 -21.60
N MET A 136 -12.98 -7.11 -21.89
CA MET A 136 -13.49 -5.76 -21.63
C MET A 136 -13.56 -5.42 -20.14
N ALA A 137 -13.98 -6.37 -19.30
CA ALA A 137 -13.99 -6.19 -17.86
C ALA A 137 -12.56 -6.02 -17.31
N LEU A 138 -11.59 -6.83 -17.77
CA LEU A 138 -10.19 -6.73 -17.38
C LEU A 138 -9.58 -5.38 -17.78
N VAL A 139 -9.73 -4.97 -19.05
CA VAL A 139 -9.22 -3.68 -19.53
C VAL A 139 -9.91 -2.52 -18.82
N GLY A 140 -11.23 -2.58 -18.60
CA GLY A 140 -11.96 -1.53 -17.88
C GLY A 140 -11.61 -1.43 -16.39
N LEU A 141 -11.20 -2.54 -15.76
CA LEU A 141 -10.70 -2.55 -14.38
C LEU A 141 -9.35 -1.84 -14.27
N ILE A 142 -8.40 -2.16 -15.16
CA ILE A 142 -7.03 -1.59 -15.13
C ILE A 142 -6.93 -0.19 -15.74
N THR A 143 -7.92 0.20 -16.56
CA THR A 143 -7.98 1.53 -17.19
C THR A 143 -8.87 2.44 -16.36
N GLU A 144 -8.26 3.33 -15.58
CA GLU A 144 -8.98 4.21 -14.64
C GLU A 144 -10.12 5.00 -15.30
N ARG A 145 -9.89 5.53 -16.51
CA ARG A 145 -10.85 6.37 -17.25
C ARG A 145 -12.10 5.63 -17.76
N TRP A 146 -12.13 4.30 -17.70
CA TRP A 146 -13.25 3.50 -18.21
C TRP A 146 -14.20 3.09 -17.08
N ASP A 147 -15.39 3.65 -17.03
CA ASP A 147 -16.45 3.08 -16.19
C ASP A 147 -16.91 1.74 -16.78
N LEU A 148 -17.30 0.80 -15.92
CA LEU A 148 -17.85 -0.48 -16.34
C LEU A 148 -19.38 -0.49 -16.21
N SER A 149 -20.07 -1.09 -17.17
CA SER A 149 -21.51 -1.31 -17.10
C SER A 149 -21.93 -2.65 -17.70
N VAL A 150 -23.09 -3.13 -17.28
CA VAL A 150 -23.72 -4.35 -17.81
C VAL A 150 -25.22 -4.15 -17.84
N SER A 151 -25.91 -4.64 -18.86
CA SER A 151 -27.37 -4.60 -18.91
C SER A 151 -27.96 -5.80 -18.18
N VAL A 152 -28.87 -5.51 -17.26
CA VAL A 152 -29.58 -6.51 -16.44
C VAL A 152 -31.06 -6.38 -16.73
N GLY A 153 -31.72 -7.50 -17.01
CA GLY A 153 -33.16 -7.56 -17.23
C GLY A 153 -33.76 -8.84 -16.64
N PRO A 154 -35.09 -8.92 -16.54
CA PRO A 154 -35.78 -10.09 -16.04
C PRO A 154 -35.45 -11.31 -16.91
N ARG A 155 -35.10 -12.43 -16.26
CA ARG A 155 -34.89 -13.72 -16.93
C ARG A 155 -36.20 -14.50 -16.90
N ILE A 156 -36.87 -14.61 -18.05
CA ILE A 156 -38.07 -15.44 -18.20
C ILE A 156 -37.67 -16.92 -18.40
N ASP A 157 -36.46 -17.17 -18.93
CA ASP A 157 -35.83 -18.49 -19.03
C ASP A 157 -34.29 -18.41 -18.82
N LEU A 158 -33.61 -19.57 -18.85
CA LEU A 158 -32.14 -19.69 -18.74
C LEU A 158 -31.41 -19.31 -20.04
N ILE A 159 -32.12 -19.00 -21.12
CA ILE A 159 -31.54 -18.96 -22.46
C ILE A 159 -31.02 -17.56 -22.76
N LYS A 160 -31.85 -16.50 -22.66
CA LYS A 160 -31.43 -15.09 -22.89
C LYS A 160 -32.39 -14.09 -22.25
N VAL A 161 -31.87 -12.91 -21.88
CA VAL A 161 -32.72 -11.72 -21.64
C VAL A 161 -33.18 -11.20 -22.99
N THR A 162 -34.49 -11.12 -23.19
CA THR A 162 -35.11 -10.78 -24.49
C THR A 162 -35.57 -9.33 -24.56
N ALA A 163 -36.12 -8.76 -23.48
CA ALA A 163 -36.55 -7.36 -23.44
C ALA A 163 -36.62 -6.82 -21.99
N GLY A 164 -36.61 -5.48 -21.84
CA GLY A 164 -36.77 -4.80 -20.55
C GLY A 164 -35.50 -4.75 -19.69
N ASP A 165 -34.33 -4.87 -20.30
CA ASP A 165 -33.04 -4.69 -19.62
C ASP A 165 -32.70 -3.22 -19.38
N VAL A 166 -31.89 -2.98 -18.36
CA VAL A 166 -31.36 -1.66 -18.02
C VAL A 166 -29.85 -1.77 -17.80
N PRO A 167 -29.02 -0.93 -18.44
CA PRO A 167 -27.59 -0.87 -18.13
C PRO A 167 -27.37 -0.31 -16.73
N ILE A 168 -26.68 -1.09 -15.90
CA ILE A 168 -26.26 -0.70 -14.56
C ILE A 168 -24.75 -0.47 -14.52
N SER A 169 -24.32 0.51 -13.73
CA SER A 169 -22.90 0.78 -13.49
C SER A 169 -22.32 -0.21 -12.48
N ILE A 170 -21.08 -0.64 -12.72
CA ILE A 170 -20.34 -1.52 -11.83
C ILE A 170 -19.41 -0.69 -10.94
N GLN A 171 -19.44 -0.97 -9.64
CA GLN A 171 -18.55 -0.34 -8.66
C GLN A 171 -17.14 -0.94 -8.74
N LYS A 172 -16.43 -0.68 -9.84
CA LYS A 172 -15.12 -1.28 -10.14
C LYS A 172 -14.03 -0.92 -9.13
N TRP A 173 -14.12 0.28 -8.53
CA TRP A 173 -13.08 0.81 -7.66
C TRP A 173 -12.88 0.00 -6.40
N GLN A 174 -13.96 -0.56 -5.83
CA GLN A 174 -13.82 -1.46 -4.69
C GLN A 174 -13.05 -2.73 -5.09
N ILE A 175 -13.37 -3.34 -6.24
CA ILE A 175 -12.70 -4.53 -6.75
C ILE A 175 -11.20 -4.25 -6.96
N LEU A 176 -10.88 -3.14 -7.62
CA LEU A 176 -9.49 -2.74 -7.86
C LEU A 176 -8.74 -2.47 -6.54
N CYS A 177 -9.37 -1.76 -5.60
CA CYS A 177 -8.79 -1.49 -4.30
C CYS A 177 -8.51 -2.78 -3.54
N GLU A 178 -9.46 -3.71 -3.48
CA GLU A 178 -9.28 -5.00 -2.83
C GLU A 178 -8.09 -5.77 -3.40
N ALA A 179 -7.92 -5.78 -4.73
CA ALA A 179 -6.76 -6.40 -5.39
C ALA A 179 -5.42 -5.70 -5.07
N ARG A 180 -5.45 -4.41 -4.71
CA ARG A 180 -4.26 -3.63 -4.35
C ARG A 180 -3.91 -3.72 -2.86
N LEU A 181 -4.84 -4.14 -1.99
CA LEU A 181 -4.61 -4.19 -0.55
C LEU A 181 -3.52 -5.20 -0.14
N ASP A 182 -3.24 -6.22 -0.95
CA ASP A 182 -2.15 -7.16 -0.67
C ASP A 182 -0.77 -6.48 -0.74
N GLY A 183 -0.61 -5.51 -1.63
CA GLY A 183 0.58 -4.66 -1.67
C GLY A 183 0.71 -3.85 -0.38
N VAL A 184 -0.38 -3.23 0.08
CA VAL A 184 -0.42 -2.46 1.33
C VAL A 184 -0.06 -3.33 2.53
N ARG A 185 -0.64 -4.54 2.63
CA ARG A 185 -0.33 -5.51 3.69
C ARG A 185 1.13 -5.92 3.68
N THR A 186 1.72 -6.08 2.49
CA THR A 186 3.14 -6.42 2.34
C THR A 186 4.02 -5.28 2.83
N SER A 187 3.75 -4.04 2.40
CA SER A 187 4.47 -2.86 2.91
C SER A 187 4.39 -2.74 4.43
N ILE A 188 3.23 -2.96 5.05
CA ILE A 188 3.06 -2.93 6.51
C ILE A 188 3.88 -4.04 7.19
N ARG A 189 3.85 -5.26 6.63
CA ARG A 189 4.63 -6.40 7.13
C ARG A 189 6.13 -6.17 7.05
N ASP A 190 6.57 -5.33 6.12
CA ASP A 190 7.97 -4.93 5.95
C ASP A 190 8.33 -3.61 6.62
N PHE A 191 7.43 -3.07 7.47
CA PHE A 191 7.58 -1.78 8.16
C PHE A 191 7.72 -0.57 7.23
N ASP A 192 7.31 -0.69 5.96
CA ASP A 192 7.23 0.42 5.02
C ASP A 192 5.88 1.12 5.09
N TYR A 193 5.63 1.75 6.24
CA TYR A 193 4.39 2.47 6.49
C TYR A 193 4.21 3.68 5.57
N ALA A 194 5.29 4.30 5.10
CA ALA A 194 5.24 5.38 4.12
C ALA A 194 4.67 4.89 2.78
N CYS A 195 5.17 3.76 2.25
CA CYS A 195 4.65 3.17 1.02
C CYS A 195 3.18 2.73 1.16
N ALA A 196 2.84 2.10 2.30
CA ALA A 196 1.47 1.72 2.61
C ALA A 196 0.53 2.94 2.64
N MET A 197 0.94 4.01 3.31
CA MET A 197 0.20 5.27 3.39
C MET A 197 0.01 5.92 2.02
N PHE A 198 1.06 5.98 1.19
CA PHE A 198 0.99 6.52 -0.17
C PHE A 198 -0.02 5.75 -1.02
N THR A 199 0.09 4.42 -1.02
CA THR A 199 -0.84 3.54 -1.74
C THR A 199 -2.28 3.72 -1.27
N LEU A 200 -2.51 3.77 0.05
CA LEU A 200 -3.85 4.01 0.59
C LEU A 200 -4.41 5.40 0.21
N THR A 201 -3.53 6.41 0.11
CA THR A 201 -3.92 7.77 -0.33
C THR A 201 -4.38 7.78 -1.78
N ASP A 202 -3.65 7.09 -2.65
CA ASP A 202 -3.99 6.90 -4.06
C ASP A 202 -5.35 6.18 -4.20
N LEU A 203 -5.55 5.06 -3.50
CA LEU A 203 -6.83 4.34 -3.51
C LEU A 203 -8.01 5.20 -3.03
N LEU A 204 -7.78 6.08 -2.04
CA LEU A 204 -8.79 6.99 -1.50
C LEU A 204 -9.17 8.14 -2.44
N ALA A 205 -8.41 8.38 -3.51
CA ALA A 205 -8.74 9.36 -4.54
C ALA A 205 -9.93 8.93 -5.42
N HIS A 206 -10.32 7.66 -5.35
CA HIS A 206 -11.39 7.08 -6.15
C HIS A 206 -12.73 6.98 -5.40
N PRO A 207 -13.87 6.94 -6.11
CA PRO A 207 -15.18 6.80 -5.47
C PRO A 207 -15.36 5.39 -4.88
N LEU A 208 -15.43 5.34 -3.56
CA LEU A 208 -15.58 4.10 -2.78
C LEU A 208 -16.84 4.12 -1.89
N PRO A 209 -17.45 2.95 -1.63
CA PRO A 209 -18.53 2.83 -0.66
C PRO A 209 -18.10 3.31 0.72
N LYS A 210 -18.97 4.05 1.42
CA LYS A 210 -18.63 4.70 2.69
C LYS A 210 -18.00 3.75 3.73
N PRO A 211 -18.53 2.54 4.01
CA PRO A 211 -17.91 1.64 4.98
C PRO A 211 -16.48 1.25 4.61
N PHE A 212 -16.23 1.02 3.32
CA PHE A 212 -14.91 0.63 2.81
C PHE A 212 -13.94 1.82 2.83
N ARG A 213 -14.40 3.00 2.39
CA ARG A 213 -13.62 4.25 2.45
C ARG A 213 -13.22 4.61 3.87
N ASP A 214 -14.14 4.52 4.83
CA ASP A 214 -13.87 4.86 6.23
C ASP A 214 -12.81 3.91 6.83
N ARG A 215 -12.82 2.62 6.47
CA ARG A 215 -11.76 1.66 6.84
C ARG A 215 -10.40 2.04 6.23
N LEU A 216 -10.34 2.42 4.96
CA LEU A 216 -9.08 2.83 4.31
C LEU A 216 -8.53 4.14 4.89
N ILE A 217 -9.40 5.10 5.26
CA ILE A 217 -8.99 6.33 5.96
C ILE A 217 -8.31 5.99 7.29
N GLN A 218 -8.90 5.08 8.06
CA GLN A 218 -8.31 4.64 9.33
C GLN A 218 -6.95 3.97 9.11
N ALA A 219 -6.87 3.03 8.17
CA ALA A 219 -5.61 2.37 7.82
C ALA A 219 -4.53 3.38 7.41
N ARG A 220 -4.87 4.39 6.61
CA ARG A 220 -3.95 5.44 6.17
C ARG A 220 -3.42 6.25 7.35
N GLN A 221 -4.30 6.66 8.27
CA GLN A 221 -3.92 7.42 9.47
C GLN A 221 -3.03 6.60 10.41
N LEU A 222 -3.31 5.31 10.57
CA LEU A 222 -2.46 4.40 11.34
C LEU A 222 -1.08 4.22 10.70
N CYS A 223 -1.01 4.03 9.38
CA CYS A 223 0.28 3.98 8.67
C CYS A 223 1.06 5.30 8.84
N GLN A 224 0.39 6.44 8.75
CA GLN A 224 1.02 7.75 9.00
C GLN A 224 1.59 7.85 10.42
N ALA A 225 0.82 7.41 11.43
CA ALA A 225 1.28 7.43 12.82
C ALA A 225 2.54 6.57 13.04
N PHE A 226 2.57 5.36 12.47
CA PHE A 226 3.72 4.45 12.60
C PHE A 226 4.92 4.88 11.75
N ASP A 227 4.71 5.49 10.59
CA ASP A 227 5.79 6.11 9.80
C ASP A 227 6.46 7.27 10.57
N LEU A 228 5.66 8.14 11.19
CA LEU A 228 6.17 9.24 12.01
C LEU A 228 6.89 8.73 13.26
N TRP A 229 6.38 7.68 13.90
CA TRP A 229 7.10 7.00 14.97
C TRP A 229 8.45 6.47 14.45
N ASP A 230 8.49 5.80 13.29
CA ASP A 230 9.73 5.26 12.73
C ASP A 230 10.80 6.32 12.39
N LYS A 231 10.37 7.59 12.29
CA LYS A 231 11.18 8.80 12.08
C LYS A 231 11.44 9.58 13.38
N PHE A 232 11.03 9.04 14.53
CA PHE A 232 11.14 9.65 15.85
C PHE A 232 10.31 10.94 16.06
N ASP A 233 9.32 11.21 15.20
CA ASP A 233 8.31 12.24 15.49
C ASP A 233 7.20 11.64 16.39
N HIS A 234 7.59 11.32 17.62
CA HIS A 234 6.71 10.67 18.59
C HIS A 234 5.52 11.55 18.98
N THR A 235 5.67 12.88 18.94
CA THR A 235 4.61 13.82 19.32
C THR A 235 3.45 13.76 18.33
N VAL A 236 3.74 13.83 17.03
CA VAL A 236 2.69 13.74 16.02
C VAL A 236 2.15 12.31 15.92
N ALA A 237 3.02 11.29 16.04
CA ALA A 237 2.59 9.89 16.10
C ALA A 237 1.57 9.65 17.22
N LEU A 238 1.80 10.21 18.42
CA LEU A 238 0.89 10.05 19.55
C LEU A 238 -0.47 10.70 19.28
N THR A 239 -0.46 11.90 18.71
CA THR A 239 -1.68 12.61 18.34
C THR A 239 -2.53 11.80 17.38
N LEU A 240 -1.92 11.21 16.35
CA LEU A 240 -2.62 10.41 15.35
C LEU A 240 -3.09 9.04 15.86
N LEU A 241 -2.35 8.42 16.79
CA LEU A 241 -2.69 7.10 17.32
C LEU A 241 -3.73 7.16 18.45
N THR A 242 -3.81 8.28 19.18
CA THR A 242 -4.70 8.46 20.35
C THR A 242 -6.18 8.13 20.08
N PRO A 243 -6.79 8.54 18.94
CA PRO A 243 -8.19 8.20 18.63
C PRO A 243 -8.47 6.69 18.58
N TYR A 244 -7.44 5.87 18.36
CA TYR A 244 -7.56 4.42 18.24
C TYR A 244 -7.37 3.67 19.57
N GLY A 245 -7.07 4.40 20.65
CA GLY A 245 -7.21 3.99 22.05
C GLY A 245 -6.90 2.51 22.34
N ALA A 246 -7.90 1.79 22.86
CA ALA A 246 -7.78 0.43 23.38
C ALA A 246 -7.16 -0.56 22.37
N ARG A 247 -7.49 -0.43 21.08
CA ARG A 247 -6.99 -1.31 20.01
C ARG A 247 -5.47 -1.22 19.86
N PHE A 248 -4.88 -0.06 20.11
CA PHE A 248 -3.45 0.18 20.00
C PHE A 248 -2.82 0.58 21.35
N SER A 249 -3.42 0.13 22.46
CA SER A 249 -2.96 0.44 23.83
C SER A 249 -1.52 0.00 24.10
N VAL A 250 -1.11 -1.14 23.54
CA VAL A 250 0.26 -1.67 23.61
C VAL A 250 1.30 -0.72 23.01
N TYR A 251 0.90 0.16 22.09
CA TYR A 251 1.75 1.17 21.45
C TYR A 251 1.60 2.55 22.10
N LEU A 252 0.39 2.91 22.52
CA LEU A 252 0.14 4.20 23.19
C LEU A 252 0.88 4.33 24.52
N LEU A 253 1.06 3.23 25.27
CA LEU A 253 1.76 3.25 26.55
C LEU A 253 3.26 3.57 26.39
N PRO A 254 4.05 2.83 25.58
CA PRO A 254 5.43 3.19 25.27
C PRO A 254 5.60 4.60 24.73
N LEU A 255 4.72 5.03 23.81
CA LEU A 255 4.82 6.36 23.19
C LEU A 255 4.62 7.49 24.20
N LYS A 256 3.69 7.31 25.15
CA LYS A 256 3.55 8.21 26.31
C LYS A 256 4.75 8.14 27.24
N GLY A 257 5.40 6.99 27.38
CA GLY A 257 6.64 6.82 28.14
C GLY A 257 7.80 7.61 27.53
N ILE A 258 8.02 7.48 26.22
CA ILE A 258 9.05 8.21 25.44
C ILE A 258 8.91 9.73 25.61
N LEU A 259 7.67 10.22 25.63
CA LEU A 259 7.33 11.64 25.78
C LEU A 259 7.14 12.08 27.25
N GLU A 260 7.38 11.18 28.21
CA GLU A 260 7.32 11.49 29.65
C GLU A 260 5.92 11.93 30.11
N LYS A 261 4.87 11.52 29.37
CA LYS A 261 3.46 11.84 29.61
C LYS A 261 2.73 10.78 30.45
N THR A 262 3.47 9.92 31.16
CA THR A 262 2.90 8.85 31.99
C THR A 262 3.71 8.61 33.25
N LYS A 263 3.03 8.22 34.34
CA LYS A 263 3.68 7.91 35.63
C LYS A 263 4.43 6.57 35.63
N LYS A 264 4.18 5.69 34.65
CA LYS A 264 4.80 4.36 34.54
C LYS A 264 6.10 4.35 33.69
N TRP A 265 6.73 5.50 33.50
CA TRP A 265 7.88 5.61 32.62
C TRP A 265 9.20 5.23 33.33
N SER A 266 9.94 4.28 32.73
CA SER A 266 11.25 3.86 33.23
C SER A 266 12.36 4.83 32.82
N GLY A 267 12.14 5.63 31.78
CA GLY A 267 13.10 6.52 31.15
C GLY A 267 13.91 5.87 30.04
N TYR A 268 13.85 4.55 29.93
CA TYR A 268 14.63 3.79 28.96
C TYR A 268 13.81 3.38 27.73
N GLU A 269 12.55 3.83 27.61
CA GLU A 269 11.69 3.50 26.46
C GLU A 269 12.32 3.94 25.13
N ARG A 270 13.08 5.05 25.13
CA ARG A 270 13.83 5.52 23.95
C ARG A 270 14.94 4.55 23.54
N VAL A 271 15.52 3.81 24.47
CA VAL A 271 16.52 2.77 24.17
C VAL A 271 15.84 1.60 23.44
N GLY A 272 14.72 1.11 23.97
CA GLY A 272 13.93 0.07 23.30
C GLY A 272 13.44 0.49 21.92
N ASP A 273 13.01 1.74 21.77
CA ASP A 273 12.58 2.28 20.48
C ASP A 273 13.70 2.29 19.44
N LEU A 274 14.92 2.69 19.83
CA LEU A 274 16.10 2.65 18.96
C LEU A 274 16.48 1.23 18.54
N ILE A 275 16.42 0.26 19.46
CA ILE A 275 16.69 -1.16 19.15
C ILE A 275 15.64 -1.68 18.15
N ASN A 276 14.35 -1.49 18.46
CA ASN A 276 13.27 -1.90 17.58
C ASN A 276 13.37 -1.22 16.21
N ASN A 277 13.75 0.06 16.16
CA ASN A 277 13.96 0.79 14.90
C ASN A 277 15.17 0.27 14.13
N ALA A 278 16.26 -0.11 14.80
CA ALA A 278 17.41 -0.76 14.16
C ALA A 278 17.00 -2.07 13.48
N GLU A 279 16.22 -2.91 14.16
CA GLU A 279 15.69 -4.16 13.58
C GLU A 279 14.83 -3.90 12.34
N ARG A 280 13.97 -2.86 12.37
CA ARG A 280 13.14 -2.49 11.20
C ARG A 280 13.99 -2.03 10.02
N LYS A 281 15.07 -1.28 10.27
CA LYS A 281 16.01 -0.86 9.20
C LYS A 281 16.75 -2.06 8.61
N ALA A 282 17.24 -2.97 9.45
CA ALA A 282 17.92 -4.18 9.00
C ALA A 282 16.99 -5.14 8.25
N HIS A 283 15.73 -5.29 8.67
CA HIS A 283 14.71 -6.08 7.96
C HIS A 283 14.55 -5.63 6.50
N ARG A 284 14.74 -4.33 6.23
CA ARG A 284 14.67 -3.73 4.91
C ARG A 284 16.02 -3.61 4.18
N GLY A 285 17.10 -4.15 4.76
CA GLY A 285 18.45 -4.13 4.18
C GLY A 285 19.26 -2.85 4.42
N TYR A 286 18.78 -1.93 5.27
CA TYR A 286 19.52 -0.70 5.61
C TYR A 286 20.45 -0.95 6.81
N TYR A 287 21.54 -1.69 6.58
CA TYR A 287 22.42 -2.16 7.65
C TYR A 287 23.25 -1.06 8.32
N ASP A 288 23.79 -0.09 7.57
CA ASP A 288 24.47 1.08 8.15
C ASP A 288 23.56 1.86 9.10
N ASP A 289 22.32 2.12 8.66
CA ASP A 289 21.28 2.77 9.45
C ASP A 289 20.95 1.99 10.73
N ALA A 290 20.83 0.67 10.64
CA ALA A 290 20.55 -0.21 11.76
C ALA A 290 21.69 -0.17 12.80
N VAL A 291 22.94 -0.28 12.34
CA VAL A 291 24.13 -0.23 13.20
C VAL A 291 24.26 1.12 13.90
N ALA A 292 24.00 2.23 13.21
CA ALA A 292 24.00 3.57 13.81
C ALA A 292 22.98 3.71 14.96
N ARG A 293 21.79 3.10 14.81
CA ARG A 293 20.74 3.11 15.84
C ARG A 293 21.09 2.25 17.05
N LEU A 294 21.69 1.07 16.84
CA LEU A 294 22.21 0.25 17.94
C LEU A 294 23.29 0.98 18.73
N TYR A 295 24.17 1.71 18.05
CA TYR A 295 25.17 2.56 18.69
C TYR A 295 24.51 3.65 19.54
N ARG A 296 23.53 4.37 18.98
CA ARG A 296 22.81 5.40 19.74
C ARG A 296 22.07 4.80 20.95
N ALA A 297 21.53 3.59 20.83
CA ALA A 297 20.90 2.88 21.95
C ALA A 297 21.90 2.61 23.09
N MET A 298 23.13 2.21 22.77
CA MET A 298 24.20 2.00 23.74
C MET A 298 24.58 3.28 24.50
N GLU A 299 24.73 4.40 23.78
CA GLU A 299 25.01 5.71 24.39
C GLU A 299 23.83 6.15 25.27
N LEU A 300 22.61 6.08 24.73
CA LEU A 300 21.43 6.54 25.43
C LEU A 300 21.18 5.75 26.71
N LEU A 301 21.44 4.43 26.72
CA LEU A 301 21.34 3.63 27.95
C LEU A 301 22.26 4.14 29.05
N ALA A 302 23.53 4.43 28.74
CA ALA A 302 24.48 4.94 29.73
C ALA A 302 24.10 6.35 30.19
N GLN A 303 23.74 7.24 29.26
CA GLN A 303 23.30 8.60 29.54
C GLN A 303 22.07 8.62 30.45
N THR A 304 21.04 7.84 30.12
CA THR A 304 19.84 7.69 30.95
C THR A 304 20.18 7.09 32.31
N ARG A 305 21.10 6.13 32.38
CA ARG A 305 21.53 5.54 33.66
C ARG A 305 22.22 6.56 34.55
N MET A 306 23.13 7.35 33.99
CA MET A 306 23.84 8.41 34.71
C MET A 306 22.88 9.48 35.24
N GLU A 307 21.96 9.94 34.41
CA GLU A 307 20.93 10.90 34.81
C GLU A 307 20.06 10.34 35.94
N ARG A 308 19.54 9.12 35.79
CA ARG A 308 18.60 8.52 36.75
C ARG A 308 19.22 8.16 38.10
N LYS A 309 20.50 7.77 38.12
CA LYS A 309 21.19 7.32 39.36
C LYS A 309 21.97 8.42 40.04
N PHE A 310 22.59 9.32 39.27
CA PHE A 310 23.53 10.30 39.79
C PHE A 310 23.11 11.75 39.50
N GLY A 311 22.03 11.99 38.74
CA GLY A 311 21.59 13.33 38.36
C GLY A 311 22.48 14.00 37.31
N TYR A 312 23.28 13.20 36.59
CA TYR A 312 24.20 13.72 35.58
C TYR A 312 23.50 13.87 34.24
N HIS A 313 23.27 15.12 33.83
CA HIS A 313 22.72 15.45 32.53
C HIS A 313 23.86 15.68 31.54
N SER A 314 24.01 14.80 30.54
CA SER A 314 25.15 14.80 29.61
C SER A 314 25.38 16.12 28.87
N GLU A 315 24.34 16.89 28.60
CA GLU A 315 24.45 18.17 27.87
C GLU A 315 24.98 19.34 28.72
N SER A 316 24.91 19.21 30.06
CA SER A 316 25.25 20.26 31.01
C SER A 316 26.27 19.82 32.08
N LEU A 317 26.78 18.58 31.99
CA LEU A 317 27.70 18.03 32.97
C LEU A 317 29.01 18.81 33.00
N THR A 318 29.47 19.20 34.19
CA THR A 318 30.74 19.90 34.40
C THR A 318 31.64 19.13 35.37
N LEU A 319 32.93 19.50 35.43
CA LEU A 319 33.85 18.93 36.42
C LEU A 319 33.38 19.12 37.88
N LYS A 320 32.62 20.18 38.17
CA LYS A 320 32.18 20.48 39.54
C LYS A 320 31.15 19.46 40.04
N ASP A 321 30.35 18.93 39.13
CA ASP A 321 29.29 17.95 39.41
C ASP A 321 29.88 16.56 39.74
N LEU A 322 31.11 16.29 39.31
CA LEU A 322 31.83 15.07 39.64
C LEU A 322 32.43 15.12 41.06
N PRO A 323 32.47 13.97 41.77
CA PRO A 323 33.23 13.83 43.01
C PRO A 323 34.68 14.26 42.83
N GLU A 324 35.26 14.88 43.86
CA GLU A 324 36.59 15.50 43.80
C GLU A 324 37.68 14.53 43.32
N HIS A 325 37.61 13.27 43.75
CA HIS A 325 38.55 12.21 43.36
C HIS A 325 38.47 11.80 41.87
N LEU A 326 37.38 12.12 41.16
CA LEU A 326 37.21 11.82 39.74
C LEU A 326 37.60 12.99 38.83
N ARG A 327 37.61 14.23 39.35
CA ARG A 327 37.80 15.45 38.53
C ARG A 327 39.10 15.44 37.74
N ALA A 328 40.19 15.01 38.37
CA ALA A 328 41.51 14.98 37.72
C ALA A 328 41.54 14.07 36.47
N ALA A 329 40.74 13.00 36.46
CA ALA A 329 40.72 12.04 35.38
C ALA A 329 39.94 12.48 34.13
N TYR A 330 39.09 13.51 34.26
CA TYR A 330 38.25 14.01 33.17
C TYR A 330 38.58 15.45 32.76
N GLY A 331 39.66 16.04 33.31
CA GLY A 331 40.06 17.41 33.01
C GLY A 331 40.35 17.66 31.53
N ASP A 332 40.87 16.65 30.83
CA ASP A 332 41.14 16.69 29.39
C ASP A 332 39.88 16.60 28.51
N ARG A 333 38.72 16.30 29.09
CA ARG A 333 37.41 16.21 28.41
C ARG A 333 36.58 17.48 28.49
N VAL A 334 37.08 18.52 29.15
CA VAL A 334 36.42 19.82 29.23
C VAL A 334 36.51 20.53 27.88
N ARG A 335 35.37 20.95 27.36
CA ARG A 335 35.19 21.73 26.13
C ARG A 335 34.14 22.82 26.39
N ASP A 336 33.90 23.68 25.41
CA ASP A 336 32.76 24.61 25.31
C ASP A 336 32.23 25.14 26.66
N GLU A 337 32.88 26.19 27.17
CA GLU A 337 32.47 26.91 28.40
C GLU A 337 32.52 26.07 29.69
N GLY A 338 33.35 25.01 29.72
CA GLY A 338 33.59 24.23 30.96
C GLY A 338 32.77 22.94 31.06
N ARG A 339 32.09 22.54 29.99
CA ARG A 339 31.29 21.32 29.91
C ARG A 339 32.15 20.10 29.59
N LEU A 340 31.78 18.96 30.15
CA LEU A 340 32.38 17.68 29.85
C LEU A 340 31.70 17.08 28.60
N ILE A 341 32.48 16.84 27.54
CA ILE A 341 32.00 16.13 26.36
C ILE A 341 32.46 14.68 26.46
N PHE A 342 31.49 13.79 26.66
CA PHE A 342 31.71 12.36 26.75
C PHE A 342 31.29 11.67 25.46
N GLY A 343 32.12 10.73 25.00
CA GLY A 343 31.70 9.70 24.07
C GLY A 343 31.22 8.47 24.83
N LEU A 344 30.69 7.49 24.10
CA LEU A 344 30.20 6.22 24.64
C LEU A 344 31.12 5.61 25.71
N ARG A 345 32.43 5.54 25.45
CA ARG A 345 33.38 4.93 26.38
C ARG A 345 33.41 5.67 27.72
N ASP A 346 33.36 7.00 27.69
CA ASP A 346 33.50 7.83 28.88
C ASP A 346 32.25 7.70 29.76
N ASP A 347 31.08 7.60 29.14
CA ASP A 347 29.81 7.37 29.84
C ASP A 347 29.87 6.08 30.68
N TYR A 348 30.34 4.97 30.08
CA TYR A 348 30.46 3.69 30.81
C TYR A 348 31.66 3.66 31.77
N GLU A 349 32.77 4.32 31.45
CA GLU A 349 33.91 4.43 32.37
C GLU A 349 33.51 5.20 33.64
N LEU A 350 32.74 6.29 33.50
CA LEU A 350 32.22 7.02 34.65
C LEU A 350 31.28 6.14 35.49
N LEU A 351 30.35 5.43 34.86
CA LEU A 351 29.49 4.47 35.57
C LEU A 351 30.31 3.43 36.35
N ALA A 352 31.37 2.88 35.75
CA ALA A 352 32.23 1.90 36.40
C ALA A 352 32.97 2.48 37.61
N ARG A 353 33.42 3.74 37.51
CA ARG A 353 34.07 4.45 38.63
C ARG A 353 33.11 4.82 39.77
N HIS A 354 31.80 4.79 39.52
CA HIS A 354 30.77 4.87 40.54
C HIS A 354 30.34 3.49 41.08
N ASP A 355 31.08 2.43 40.75
CA ASP A 355 30.74 1.04 41.08
C ASP A 355 29.35 0.62 40.56
N ASP A 356 28.83 1.27 39.52
CA ASP A 356 27.54 0.90 38.93
C ASP A 356 27.70 -0.41 38.12
N PRO A 357 26.79 -1.39 38.32
CA PRO A 357 26.90 -2.70 37.68
C PRO A 357 26.93 -2.63 36.15
N VAL A 358 26.26 -1.65 35.54
CA VAL A 358 26.24 -1.47 34.07
C VAL A 358 27.63 -1.06 33.56
N GLY A 359 28.29 -0.13 34.26
CA GLY A 359 29.66 0.28 33.93
C GLY A 359 30.67 -0.84 34.13
N ILE A 360 30.56 -1.58 35.25
CA ILE A 360 31.41 -2.75 35.52
C ILE A 360 31.25 -3.82 34.44
N LEU A 361 30.01 -4.10 34.01
CA LEU A 361 29.72 -5.03 32.94
C LEU A 361 30.33 -4.58 31.60
N PHE A 362 30.28 -3.28 31.30
CA PHE A 362 30.89 -2.72 30.11
C PHE A 362 32.40 -2.94 30.12
N GLU A 363 33.10 -2.63 31.21
CA GLU A 363 34.56 -2.84 31.30
C GLU A 363 34.94 -4.32 31.11
N LYS A 364 34.14 -5.25 31.65
CA LYS A 364 34.34 -6.71 31.43
C LYS A 364 34.20 -7.10 29.95
N ASN A 365 33.29 -6.46 29.22
CA ASN A 365 33.00 -6.77 27.80
C ASN A 365 33.68 -5.81 26.81
N ARG A 366 34.47 -4.86 27.31
CA ARG A 366 34.95 -3.68 26.56
C ARG A 366 35.58 -4.04 25.23
N ARG A 367 36.48 -5.03 25.21
CA ARG A 367 37.17 -5.43 23.98
C ARG A 367 36.18 -5.86 22.89
N LYS A 368 35.23 -6.72 23.23
CA LYS A 368 34.23 -7.24 22.30
C LYS A 368 33.30 -6.15 21.78
N ILE A 369 32.89 -5.24 22.67
CA ILE A 369 32.07 -4.08 22.30
C ILE A 369 32.85 -3.17 21.35
N LEU A 370 34.08 -2.78 21.70
CA LEU A 370 34.92 -1.92 20.86
C LEU A 370 35.18 -2.53 19.47
N ASP A 371 35.36 -3.85 19.37
CA ASP A 371 35.50 -4.53 18.08
C ASP A 371 34.22 -4.42 17.22
N ALA A 372 33.03 -4.51 17.83
CA ALA A 372 31.76 -4.25 17.14
C ALA A 372 31.63 -2.79 16.70
N LEU A 373 32.08 -1.85 17.53
CA LEU A 373 32.07 -0.42 17.20
C LEU A 373 33.05 -0.06 16.09
N LYS A 374 34.18 -0.76 15.99
CA LYS A 374 35.15 -0.53 14.93
C LYS A 374 34.55 -0.80 13.56
N ARG A 375 33.75 -1.87 13.41
CA ARG A 375 33.04 -2.16 12.15
C ARG A 375 32.12 -1.02 11.73
N ARG A 376 31.42 -0.38 12.69
CA ARG A 376 30.62 0.83 12.42
C ARG A 376 31.47 1.97 11.87
N ASN A 377 32.67 2.20 12.43
CA ASN A 377 33.54 3.30 12.01
C ASN A 377 34.07 3.14 10.58
N GLU A 378 34.18 1.91 10.08
CA GLU A 378 34.56 1.59 8.71
C GLU A 378 33.38 1.73 7.71
N GLY A 379 32.16 1.82 8.23
CA GLY A 379 30.92 2.02 7.49
C GLY A 379 30.73 3.43 6.93
N ILE A 380 29.99 3.56 5.82
CA ILE A 380 29.59 4.85 5.23
C ILE A 380 28.72 5.69 6.17
N GLY A 381 27.97 5.05 7.07
CA GLY A 381 27.16 5.72 8.10
C GLY A 381 27.96 6.36 9.24
N ALA A 382 29.30 6.33 9.18
CA ALA A 382 30.18 6.90 10.20
C ALA A 382 31.33 7.70 9.57
N HIS A 383 32.55 7.14 9.58
CA HIS A 383 33.76 7.81 9.10
C HIS A 383 34.42 7.07 7.94
N GLY A 384 33.90 5.92 7.54
CA GLY A 384 34.41 5.12 6.43
C GLY A 384 33.67 5.38 5.13
N LEU A 385 34.01 4.59 4.11
CA LEU A 385 33.45 4.71 2.76
C LEU A 385 32.82 3.41 2.25
N THR A 386 32.87 2.34 3.04
CA THR A 386 32.38 1.01 2.65
C THR A 386 30.98 0.78 3.25
N PRO A 387 29.98 0.33 2.47
CA PRO A 387 28.68 -0.03 3.03
C PRO A 387 28.78 -1.30 3.89
N LEU A 388 28.01 -1.35 4.98
CA LEU A 388 27.93 -2.53 5.83
C LEU A 388 26.99 -3.59 5.23
N GLY A 389 27.39 -4.85 5.33
CA GLY A 389 26.58 -5.99 4.91
C GLY A 389 25.73 -6.57 6.03
N GLU A 390 24.92 -7.58 5.67
CA GLU A 390 24.09 -8.30 6.63
C GLU A 390 24.94 -9.00 7.72
N GLU A 391 26.09 -9.57 7.34
CA GLU A 391 26.98 -10.26 8.29
C GLU A 391 27.54 -9.29 9.33
N ASP A 392 27.91 -8.07 8.92
CA ASP A 392 28.39 -7.03 9.83
C ASP A 392 27.29 -6.61 10.79
N TYR A 393 26.08 -6.37 10.29
CA TYR A 393 24.93 -6.07 11.13
C TYR A 393 24.66 -7.21 12.12
N ARG A 394 24.60 -8.47 11.67
CA ARG A 394 24.34 -9.62 12.55
C ARG A 394 25.37 -9.74 13.66
N TYR A 395 26.65 -9.54 13.35
CA TYR A 395 27.73 -9.51 14.36
C TYR A 395 27.50 -8.37 15.37
N VAL A 396 27.36 -7.14 14.88
CA VAL A 396 27.19 -5.96 15.75
C VAL A 396 25.93 -6.08 16.61
N HIS A 397 24.81 -6.45 16.00
CA HIS A 397 23.54 -6.70 16.68
C HIS A 397 23.72 -7.74 17.80
N GLY A 398 24.30 -8.91 17.49
CA GLY A 398 24.50 -9.97 18.48
C GLY A 398 25.40 -9.55 19.65
N VAL A 399 26.45 -8.74 19.40
CA VAL A 399 27.30 -8.23 20.49
C VAL A 399 26.57 -7.19 21.34
N LEU A 400 25.97 -6.19 20.71
CA LEU A 400 25.43 -5.03 21.42
C LEU A 400 24.11 -5.36 22.11
N THR A 401 23.19 -6.10 21.48
CA THR A 401 21.93 -6.49 22.13
C THR A 401 22.14 -7.42 23.31
N ALA A 402 23.07 -8.38 23.20
CA ALA A 402 23.43 -9.24 24.33
C ALA A 402 24.02 -8.42 25.50
N PHE A 403 24.83 -7.41 25.21
CA PHE A 403 25.30 -6.50 26.26
C PHE A 403 24.14 -5.70 26.88
N LEU A 404 23.27 -5.10 26.06
CA LEU A 404 22.13 -4.29 26.52
C LEU A 404 21.18 -5.12 27.41
N ASP A 405 20.86 -6.35 27.02
CA ASP A 405 20.03 -7.26 27.81
C ASP A 405 20.67 -7.60 29.16
N ASN A 406 21.96 -7.95 29.18
CA ASN A 406 22.67 -8.24 30.43
C ASN A 406 22.79 -6.99 31.32
N ALA A 407 23.06 -5.82 30.72
CA ALA A 407 23.11 -4.55 31.43
C ALA A 407 21.75 -4.19 32.03
N ALA A 408 20.66 -4.49 31.32
CA ALA A 408 19.33 -4.29 31.86
C ALA A 408 19.02 -5.22 33.03
N GLN A 409 19.42 -6.48 32.94
CA GLN A 409 19.28 -7.44 34.05
C GLN A 409 20.07 -6.97 35.29
N ASP A 410 21.37 -6.69 35.14
CA ASP A 410 22.25 -6.30 36.24
C ASP A 410 21.88 -4.92 36.81
N GLY A 411 21.39 -4.02 35.96
CA GLY A 411 21.00 -2.66 36.32
C GLY A 411 19.57 -2.54 36.87
N GLY A 412 18.74 -3.59 36.76
CA GLY A 412 17.30 -3.53 37.05
C GLY A 412 16.56 -2.54 36.12
N ILE A 413 16.90 -2.53 34.84
CA ILE A 413 16.37 -1.61 33.83
C ILE A 413 15.32 -2.32 33.00
N GLU A 414 14.19 -1.65 32.75
CA GLU A 414 13.20 -2.10 31.77
C GLU A 414 13.17 -1.12 30.61
N PHE A 415 13.60 -1.57 29.43
CA PHE A 415 13.59 -0.79 28.20
C PHE A 415 12.73 -1.41 27.10
N ARG A 416 12.23 -2.64 27.27
CA ARG A 416 11.58 -3.37 26.19
C ARG A 416 10.20 -2.77 25.93
N ILE A 417 9.96 -2.45 24.67
CA ILE A 417 8.67 -1.99 24.18
C ILE A 417 8.25 -2.87 23.01
N ALA A 418 6.95 -2.94 22.75
CA ALA A 418 6.44 -3.71 21.62
C ALA A 418 7.01 -3.19 20.29
N GLN A 419 7.39 -4.12 19.41
CA GLN A 419 7.74 -3.80 18.03
C GLN A 419 6.51 -3.31 17.27
N LEU A 420 6.67 -2.40 16.30
CA LEU A 420 5.56 -1.83 15.54
C LEU A 420 4.74 -2.92 14.82
N PRO A 421 3.43 -2.69 14.56
CA PRO A 421 2.57 -3.74 14.03
C PRO A 421 2.91 -4.09 12.58
N ARG A 422 3.12 -5.38 12.33
CA ARG A 422 3.29 -5.95 10.97
C ARG A 422 1.97 -6.39 10.33
N GLU A 423 0.88 -6.31 11.08
CA GLU A 423 -0.46 -6.73 10.69
C GLU A 423 -1.53 -5.99 11.51
N GLY A 424 -2.81 -6.22 11.19
CA GLY A 424 -3.92 -5.68 11.97
C GLY A 424 -4.20 -4.18 11.76
N ILE A 425 -3.62 -3.54 10.74
CA ILE A 425 -3.96 -2.17 10.31
C ILE A 425 -5.07 -2.19 9.24
N VAL A 426 -4.88 -2.98 8.17
CA VAL A 426 -5.78 -3.04 6.99
C VAL A 426 -6.77 -4.18 7.10
#